data_AF-A0A151NP51-F1
#
_entry.id   AF-A0A151NP51-F1
#
_cell.length_a   1.000
_cell.length_b   1.000
_cell.length_c   1.000
_cell.angle_alpha   90.00
_cell.angle_beta   90.00
_cell.angle_gamma   90.00
#
_symmetry.space_group_name_H-M   'P 1'
#
loop_
_entity.id
_entity.type
_entity.pdbx_description
1 polymer ?
#
loop_
_entity_poly.entity_id
_entity_poly.type
_entity_poly.pdbx_seq_one_letter_code
_entity_poly.pdbx_strand_id
1 'polypeptide(L)'
;MWQEAFSWQVRVDEVEEKAARLEVELEMMRSQKEQAEAKVAALELRVQPGKKEGGSKEIKRLIAAEVEKTRALERLMAEEAKKSRQRDEKLQEMQKEMAEWRRKCPEPGTD
;
A
#
# COMPACT_ATOMS: atom_id res chain seq x y z
N MET A 1 -28.13 3.02 23.99
CA MET A 1 -27.38 1.77 23.72
C MET A 1 -27.30 1.45 22.22
N TRP A 2 -28.40 1.42 21.46
CA TRP A 2 -28.35 1.05 20.03
C TRP A 2 -27.65 2.10 19.12
N GLN A 3 -27.85 3.40 19.35
CA GLN A 3 -27.22 4.45 18.56
C GLN A 3 -25.68 4.49 18.69
N GLU A 4 -25.14 4.23 19.88
CA GLU A 4 -23.68 4.18 20.09
C GLU A 4 -23.07 2.96 19.40
N ALA A 5 -23.67 1.78 19.53
CA ALA A 5 -23.22 0.58 18.84
C ALA A 5 -23.21 0.75 17.30
N PHE A 6 -24.26 1.36 16.75
CA PHE A 6 -24.33 1.70 15.32
C PHE A 6 -23.24 2.68 14.89
N SER A 7 -22.99 3.73 15.69
CA SER A 7 -21.94 4.71 15.39
C SER A 7 -20.53 4.10 15.43
N TRP A 8 -20.30 3.11 16.28
CA TRP A 8 -19.05 2.37 16.34
C TRP A 8 -18.86 1.46 15.14
N GLN A 9 -19.91 0.74 14.73
CA GLN A 9 -19.87 -0.12 13.55
C GLN A 9 -19.49 0.66 12.29
N VAL A 10 -20.12 1.82 12.07
CA VAL A 10 -19.82 2.69 10.92
C VAL A 10 -18.34 3.11 10.88
N ARG A 11 -17.74 3.41 12.03
CA ARG A 11 -16.31 3.79 12.10
C ARG A 11 -15.38 2.61 11.79
N VAL A 12 -15.73 1.40 12.23
CA VAL A 12 -14.98 0.18 11.91
C VAL A 12 -15.05 -0.10 10.42
N ASP A 13 -16.26 -0.10 9.85
CA ASP A 13 -16.50 -0.35 8.42
C ASP A 13 -15.72 0.67 7.54
N GLU A 14 -15.70 1.94 7.93
CA GLU A 14 -14.96 2.99 7.20
C GLU A 14 -13.44 2.75 7.20
N VAL A 15 -12.88 2.25 8.31
CA VAL A 15 -11.45 1.93 8.40
C VAL A 15 -11.12 0.69 7.56
N GLU A 16 -11.97 -0.34 7.60
CA GLU A 16 -11.80 -1.57 6.81
C GLU A 16 -11.89 -1.29 5.30
N GLU A 17 -12.86 -0.49 4.85
CA GLU A 17 -12.99 -0.11 3.44
C GLU A 17 -11.74 0.67 2.97
N LYS A 18 -11.23 1.58 3.79
CA LYS A 18 -10.01 2.34 3.50
C LYS A 18 -8.78 1.44 3.45
N ALA A 19 -8.71 0.38 4.26
CA ALA A 19 -7.62 -0.59 4.23
C ALA A 19 -7.65 -1.40 2.91
N ALA A 20 -8.81 -1.93 2.54
CA ALA A 20 -8.97 -2.71 1.31
C ALA A 20 -8.63 -1.91 0.04
N ARG A 21 -9.02 -0.62 -0.03
CA ARG A 21 -8.66 0.26 -1.16
C ARG A 21 -7.14 0.44 -1.29
N LEU A 22 -6.43 0.56 -0.18
CA LEU A 22 -4.97 0.72 -0.18
C LEU A 22 -4.24 -0.56 -0.57
N GLU A 23 -4.74 -1.73 -0.19
CA GLU A 23 -4.14 -3.00 -0.61
C GLU A 23 -4.13 -3.12 -2.14
N VAL A 24 -5.23 -2.74 -2.79
CA VAL A 24 -5.34 -2.69 -4.26
C VAL A 24 -4.33 -1.70 -4.85
N GLU A 25 -4.20 -0.51 -4.24
CA GLU A 25 -3.26 0.52 -4.70
C GLU A 25 -1.79 0.07 -4.56
N LEU A 26 -1.44 -0.59 -3.46
CA LEU A 26 -0.12 -1.18 -3.25
C LEU A 26 0.20 -2.27 -4.26
N GLU A 27 -0.77 -3.10 -4.63
CA GLU A 27 -0.60 -4.15 -5.63
C GLU A 27 -0.35 -3.55 -7.04
N MET A 28 -1.07 -2.48 -7.39
CA MET A 28 -0.81 -1.73 -8.62
C MET A 28 0.59 -1.11 -8.63
N MET A 29 1.04 -0.53 -7.50
CA MET A 29 2.38 0.03 -7.39
C MET A 29 3.47 -1.05 -7.53
N ARG A 30 3.28 -2.24 -6.96
CA ARG A 30 4.19 -3.40 -7.14
C ARG A 30 4.30 -3.78 -8.61
N SER A 31 3.16 -3.91 -9.29
CA SER A 31 3.12 -4.24 -10.71
C SER A 31 3.88 -3.20 -11.56
N GLN A 32 3.72 -1.91 -11.25
CA GLN A 32 4.44 -0.83 -11.94
C GLN A 32 5.96 -0.88 -11.67
N LYS A 33 6.35 -1.21 -10.44
CA LYS A 33 7.77 -1.39 -10.07
C LYS A 33 8.37 -2.56 -10.85
N GLU A 34 7.73 -3.72 -10.88
CA GLU A 34 8.22 -4.90 -11.60
C GLU A 34 8.36 -4.61 -13.10
N GLN A 35 7.40 -3.90 -13.69
CA GLN A 35 7.49 -3.46 -15.08
C GLN A 35 8.69 -2.53 -15.33
N ALA A 36 8.96 -1.60 -14.40
CA ALA A 36 10.09 -0.68 -14.49
C ALA A 36 11.42 -1.43 -14.39
N GLU A 37 11.55 -2.38 -13.47
CA GLU A 37 12.73 -3.25 -13.34
C GLU A 37 12.98 -4.08 -14.59
N ALA A 38 11.93 -4.68 -15.18
CA ALA A 38 12.04 -5.42 -16.43
C ALA A 38 12.53 -4.54 -17.60
N LYS A 39 12.08 -3.28 -17.67
CA LYS A 39 12.56 -2.30 -18.66
C LYS A 39 14.04 -1.97 -18.46
N VAL A 40 14.47 -1.77 -17.22
CA VAL A 40 15.89 -1.54 -16.90
C VAL A 40 16.73 -2.72 -17.37
N ALA A 41 16.37 -3.96 -17.00
CA ALA A 41 17.10 -5.15 -17.41
C ALA A 41 17.18 -5.28 -18.95
N ALA A 42 16.08 -5.02 -19.66
CA ALA A 42 16.04 -5.04 -21.13
C ALA A 42 16.95 -3.97 -21.76
N LEU A 43 17.01 -2.78 -21.17
CA LEU A 43 17.89 -1.70 -21.62
C LEU A 43 19.36 -2.01 -21.31
N GLU A 44 19.67 -2.58 -20.16
CA GLU A 44 21.03 -3.01 -19.78
C GLU A 44 21.58 -4.06 -20.76
N LEU A 45 20.76 -5.03 -21.16
CA LEU A 45 21.11 -6.01 -22.19
C LEU A 45 21.44 -5.35 -23.55
N ARG A 46 20.82 -4.21 -23.86
CA ARG A 46 21.13 -3.45 -25.09
C ARG A 46 22.44 -2.66 -25.02
N VAL A 47 23.02 -2.47 -23.83
CA VAL A 47 24.30 -1.75 -23.62
C VAL A 47 25.54 -2.65 -23.82
N GLN A 48 25.36 -3.93 -24.17
CA GLN A 48 26.44 -4.88 -24.49
C GLN A 48 27.55 -4.27 -25.38
N PRO A 49 28.84 -4.55 -25.08
CA PRO A 49 29.98 -3.93 -25.76
C PRO A 49 30.00 -4.34 -27.24
N GLY A 50 29.70 -3.39 -28.12
CA GLY A 50 29.71 -3.61 -29.58
C GLY A 50 28.84 -2.64 -30.39
N LYS A 51 27.92 -1.89 -29.77
CA LYS A 51 27.08 -0.89 -30.46
C LYS A 51 27.62 0.53 -30.31
N LYS A 52 27.62 1.30 -31.42
CA LYS A 52 28.17 2.66 -31.57
C LYS A 52 27.85 3.58 -30.37
N GLU A 53 28.86 4.33 -29.95
CA GLU A 53 28.95 5.16 -28.74
C GLU A 53 27.79 6.18 -28.54
N GLY A 54 27.15 6.62 -29.63
CA GLY A 54 25.99 7.52 -29.59
C GLY A 54 24.73 6.89 -28.99
N GLY A 55 24.45 5.61 -29.26
CA GLY A 55 23.28 4.90 -28.71
C GLY A 55 23.45 4.51 -27.23
N SER A 56 24.69 4.31 -26.78
CA SER A 56 24.98 3.91 -25.39
C SER A 56 24.67 5.01 -24.38
N LYS A 57 24.92 6.29 -24.71
CA LYS A 57 24.63 7.42 -23.81
C LYS A 57 23.12 7.62 -23.60
N GLU A 58 22.33 7.46 -24.65
CA GLU A 58 20.87 7.62 -24.58
C GLU A 58 20.22 6.46 -23.81
N ILE A 59 20.68 5.22 -24.03
CA ILE A 59 20.21 4.06 -23.25
C ILE A 59 20.55 4.22 -21.76
N LYS A 60 21.75 4.72 -21.42
CA LYS A 60 22.11 5.01 -20.03
C LYS A 60 21.20 6.05 -19.37
N ARG A 61 20.77 7.08 -20.11
CA ARG A 61 19.79 8.07 -19.61
C ARG A 61 18.43 7.44 -19.36
N LEU A 62 17.98 6.56 -20.26
CA LEU A 62 16.72 5.83 -20.07
C LEU A 62 16.75 4.90 -18.86
N ILE A 63 17.87 4.19 -18.65
CA ILE A 63 18.08 3.38 -17.45
C ILE A 63 18.02 4.25 -16.18
N ALA A 64 18.75 5.37 -16.16
CA ALA A 64 18.76 6.28 -15.03
C ALA A 64 17.35 6.81 -14.68
N ALA A 65 16.57 7.19 -15.70
CA ALA A 65 15.20 7.66 -15.52
C ALA A 65 14.27 6.57 -14.96
N GLU A 66 14.36 5.34 -15.46
CA GLU A 66 13.52 4.23 -14.97
C GLU A 66 13.93 3.79 -13.55
N VAL A 67 15.24 3.83 -13.22
CA VAL A 67 15.73 3.60 -11.84
C VAL A 67 15.23 4.68 -10.87
N GLU A 68 15.23 5.94 -11.29
CA GLU A 68 14.70 7.04 -10.48
C GLU A 68 13.20 6.86 -10.21
N LYS A 69 12.44 6.47 -11.24
CA LYS A 69 11.02 6.16 -11.12
C LYS A 69 10.77 4.97 -10.17
N THR A 70 11.56 3.89 -10.27
CA THR A 70 11.48 2.76 -9.33
C THR A 70 11.73 3.21 -7.89
N ARG A 71 12.76 4.03 -7.65
CA ARG A 71 13.05 4.58 -6.31
C ARG A 71 11.92 5.46 -5.77
N ALA A 72 11.27 6.24 -6.64
CA ALA A 72 10.12 7.05 -6.24
C ALA A 72 8.94 6.15 -5.80
N LEU A 73 8.65 5.10 -6.56
CA LEU A 73 7.63 4.10 -6.20
C LEU A 73 7.95 3.40 -4.88
N GLU A 74 9.21 3.00 -4.66
CA GLU A 74 9.61 2.38 -3.39
C GLU A 74 9.38 3.29 -2.17
N ARG A 75 9.64 4.59 -2.30
CA ARG A 75 9.39 5.56 -1.21
C ARG A 75 7.89 5.69 -0.93
N LEU A 76 7.07 5.77 -1.98
CA LEU A 76 5.61 5.83 -1.83
C LEU A 76 5.06 4.57 -1.16
N MET A 77 5.51 3.39 -1.59
CA MET A 77 5.13 2.13 -0.97
C MET A 77 5.55 2.04 0.50
N ALA A 78 6.74 2.53 0.85
CA ALA A 78 7.21 2.54 2.24
C ALA A 78 6.38 3.50 3.12
N GLU A 79 6.00 4.67 2.60
CA GLU A 79 5.12 5.60 3.31
C GLU A 79 3.72 5.01 3.50
N GLU A 80 3.17 4.38 2.47
CA GLU A 80 1.85 3.76 2.54
C GLU A 80 1.84 2.55 3.47
N ALA A 81 2.88 1.72 3.45
CA ALA A 81 3.03 0.62 4.40
C ALA A 81 3.09 1.12 5.86
N LYS A 82 3.71 2.28 6.11
CA LYS A 82 3.70 2.91 7.44
C LYS A 82 2.30 3.39 7.84
N LYS A 83 1.57 4.01 6.91
CA LYS A 83 0.18 4.46 7.15
C LYS A 83 -0.78 3.29 7.37
N SER A 84 -0.63 2.21 6.60
CA SER A 84 -1.39 0.97 6.77
C SER A 84 -1.18 0.39 8.17
N ARG A 85 0.07 0.24 8.63
CA ARG A 85 0.35 -0.22 10.01
C ARG A 85 -0.35 0.62 11.09
N GLN A 86 -0.30 1.95 10.96
CA GLN A 86 -0.97 2.85 11.91
C GLN A 86 -2.50 2.68 11.91
N ARG A 87 -3.09 2.37 10.75
CA ARG A 87 -4.53 2.10 10.64
C ARG A 87 -4.89 0.74 11.23
N ASP A 88 -4.07 -0.28 11.00
CA ASP A 88 -4.28 -1.62 11.55
C ASP A 88 -4.22 -1.60 13.09
N GLU A 89 -3.23 -0.89 13.66
CA GLU A 89 -3.12 -0.67 15.11
C GLU A 89 -4.38 0.02 15.66
N LYS A 90 -4.86 1.07 14.97
CA LYS A 90 -6.09 1.78 15.36
C LYS A 90 -7.32 0.88 15.26
N LEU A 91 -7.43 0.06 14.21
CA LEU A 91 -8.54 -0.86 14.04
C LEU A 91 -8.55 -1.90 15.18
N GLN A 92 -7.38 -2.43 15.52
CA GLN A 92 -7.22 -3.38 16.62
C GLN A 92 -7.60 -2.77 17.97
N GLU A 93 -7.22 -1.51 18.22
CA GLU A 93 -7.63 -0.77 19.42
C GLU A 93 -9.15 -0.59 19.48
N MET A 94 -9.78 -0.14 18.39
CA MET A 94 -11.24 0.03 18.30
C MET A 94 -11.98 -1.30 18.50
N GLN A 95 -11.49 -2.40 17.93
CA GLN A 95 -12.06 -3.74 18.13
C GLN A 95 -11.96 -4.18 19.60
N LYS A 96 -10.86 -3.88 20.27
CA LYS A 96 -10.67 -4.18 21.69
C LYS A 96 -11.61 -3.36 22.58
N GLU A 97 -11.74 -2.07 22.32
CA GLU A 97 -12.70 -1.19 23.02
C GLU A 97 -14.13 -1.69 22.85
N MET A 98 -14.51 -2.09 21.64
CA MET A 98 -15.81 -2.68 21.34
C MET A 98 -16.05 -3.97 22.11
N ALA A 99 -15.05 -4.87 22.17
CA ALA A 99 -15.15 -6.11 22.93
C ALA A 99 -15.31 -5.85 24.44
N GLU A 100 -14.57 -4.89 24.98
CA GLU A 100 -14.70 -4.46 26.39
C GLU A 100 -16.07 -3.84 26.68
N TRP A 101 -16.59 -3.00 25.77
CA TRP A 101 -17.90 -2.39 25.90
C TRP A 101 -19.01 -3.44 25.91
N ARG A 102 -18.98 -4.39 24.96
CA ARG A 102 -19.94 -5.52 24.92
C ARG A 102 -19.91 -6.36 26.19
N ARG A 103 -18.72 -6.52 26.81
CA ARG A 103 -18.59 -7.24 28.09
C ARG A 103 -19.21 -6.48 29.27
N LYS A 104 -19.07 -5.14 29.29
CA LYS A 104 -19.57 -4.28 30.38
C LYS A 104 -21.07 -3.99 30.28
N CYS A 105 -21.60 -3.98 29.06
CA CYS A 105 -23.00 -3.79 28.74
C CYS A 105 -23.54 -5.06 28.06
N PRO A 106 -23.77 -6.16 28.80
CA PRO A 106 -24.44 -7.31 28.23
C PRO A 106 -25.80 -6.84 27.70
N GLU A 107 -26.13 -7.22 26.46
CA GLU A 107 -27.47 -6.98 25.94
C GLU A 107 -28.48 -7.55 26.94
N PRO A 108 -29.50 -6.77 27.36
CA PRO A 108 -30.55 -7.31 28.20
C PRO A 108 -31.15 -8.48 27.43
N GLY A 109 -31.09 -9.68 28.04
CA GLY A 109 -31.64 -10.89 27.45
C GLY A 109 -33.04 -10.60 26.94
N THR A 110 -33.25 -10.79 25.65
CA THR A 110 -34.58 -10.96 25.08
C THR A 110 -35.11 -12.29 25.59
N ASP A 111 -35.75 -12.25 26.76
CA ASP A 111 -36.76 -13.20 27.21
C ASP A 111 -38.10 -12.85 26.53
#